data_AF-X1TVM6-F1
#
_entry.id   AF-X1TVM6-F1
#
_cell.length_a   1.000
_cell.length_b   1.000
_cell.length_c   1.000
_cell.angle_alpha   90.00
_cell.angle_beta   90.00
_cell.angle_gamma   90.00
#
_symmetry.space_group_name_H-M   'P 1'
#
loop_
_entity.id
_entity.type
_entity.pdbx_description
1 polymer ?
#
loop_
_entity_poly.entity_id
_entity_poly.type
_entity_poly.pdbx_seq_one_letter_code
_entity_poly.pdbx_strand_id
1 'polypeptide(L)'
;MARRRRKTELQDTFAAIAGFRDLVDETFEKLTGKPIASWLKEFQQPPRKLPPGGQQEPLSASVLSLESAYAVLGLPPTATQEEIERNYKRLAVVFHPDKG
;
A
#
# COMPACT_ATOMS: atom_id res chain seq x y z
N MET A 1 36.66 37.83 14.34
CA MET A 1 35.51 37.67 15.27
C MET A 1 34.43 36.82 14.59
N ALA A 2 33.61 36.15 15.40
CA ALA A 2 33.06 34.82 15.14
C ALA A 2 31.92 34.72 14.11
N ARG A 3 31.96 33.59 13.40
CA ARG A 3 30.86 32.94 12.67
C ARG A 3 29.61 32.81 13.57
N ARG A 4 28.52 33.54 13.30
CA ARG A 4 27.26 33.40 14.07
C ARG A 4 25.98 33.76 13.31
N ARG A 5 25.81 33.31 12.06
CA ARG A 5 24.58 33.58 11.26
C ARG A 5 23.83 32.35 10.75
N ARG A 6 24.39 31.14 10.84
CA ARG A 6 23.79 29.90 10.29
C ARG A 6 22.83 29.14 11.22
N LYS A 7 22.62 29.62 12.46
CA LYS A 7 21.83 28.89 13.47
C LYS A 7 20.35 29.33 13.53
N THR A 8 20.03 30.50 12.97
CA THR A 8 18.68 31.10 13.04
C THR A 8 17.74 30.53 11.98
N GLU A 9 18.22 30.34 10.75
CA GLU A 9 17.41 29.87 9.62
C GLU A 9 16.85 28.45 9.81
N LEU A 10 17.62 27.56 10.45
CA LEU A 10 17.14 26.23 10.82
C LEU A 10 16.04 26.29 11.89
N GLN A 11 16.10 27.25 12.81
CA GLN A 11 15.05 27.40 13.83
C GLN A 11 13.74 27.88 13.20
N ASP A 12 13.84 28.74 12.19
CA ASP A 12 12.68 29.23 11.43
C ASP A 12 12.02 28.10 10.62
N THR A 13 12.80 27.19 10.02
CA THR A 13 12.23 26.02 9.33
C THR A 13 11.59 25.03 10.30
N PHE A 14 12.19 24.78 11.48
CA PHE A 14 11.55 23.95 12.51
C PHE A 14 10.26 24.59 13.04
N ALA A 15 10.22 25.92 13.18
CA ALA A 15 9.01 26.64 13.58
C ALA A 15 7.90 26.56 12.51
N ALA A 16 8.26 26.67 11.23
CA ALA A 16 7.31 26.50 10.12
C ALA A 16 6.74 25.06 10.06
N ILE A 17 7.60 24.05 10.28
CA ILE A 17 7.18 22.65 10.34
C ILE A 17 6.27 22.39 11.54
N ALA A 18 6.55 23.00 12.70
CA ALA A 18 5.70 22.92 13.88
C ALA A 18 4.31 23.53 13.63
N GLY A 19 4.26 24.73 13.02
CA GLY A 19 2.99 25.37 12.67
C GLY A 19 2.16 24.56 11.66
N PHE A 20 2.82 23.89 10.70
CA PHE A 20 2.13 22.98 9.79
C PHE A 20 1.55 21.77 10.53
N ARG A 21 2.32 21.15 11.42
CA ARG A 21 1.85 20.03 12.24
C ARG A 21 0.59 20.40 13.03
N ASP A 22 0.61 21.56 13.69
CA ASP A 22 -0.51 22.01 14.52
C ASP A 22 -1.77 22.26 13.68
N LEU A 23 -1.62 22.83 12.47
CA LEU A 23 -2.73 23.04 11.54
C LEU A 23 -3.35 21.72 11.05
N VAL A 24 -2.49 20.74 10.74
CA VAL A 24 -2.93 19.41 10.32
C VAL A 24 -3.64 18.69 11.47
N ASP A 25 -3.08 18.75 12.67
CA ASP A 25 -3.68 18.15 13.87
C ASP A 25 -5.07 18.75 14.14
N GLU A 26 -5.23 20.07 14.08
CA GLU A 26 -6.52 20.75 14.31
C GLU A 26 -7.58 20.37 13.25
N THR A 27 -7.19 20.33 11.98
CA THR A 27 -8.09 19.96 10.88
C THR A 27 -8.50 18.49 10.99
N PHE A 28 -7.54 17.63 11.32
CA PHE A 28 -7.76 16.20 11.46
C PHE A 28 -8.65 15.87 12.67
N GLU A 29 -8.50 16.57 13.80
CA GLU A 29 -9.38 16.45 14.96
C GLU A 29 -10.80 16.89 14.64
N LYS A 30 -11.00 17.99 13.91
CA LYS A 30 -12.34 18.43 13.48
C LYS A 30 -13.05 17.39 12.61
N LEU A 31 -12.31 16.65 11.78
CA LEU A 31 -12.88 15.66 10.86
C LEU A 31 -13.08 14.29 11.50
N THR A 32 -12.13 13.83 12.31
CA THR A 32 -12.09 12.45 12.81
C THR A 32 -12.37 12.31 14.30
N GLY A 33 -12.43 13.43 15.03
CA GLY A 33 -12.58 13.47 16.49
C GLY A 33 -11.39 12.90 17.26
N LYS A 34 -10.26 12.63 16.58
CA LYS A 34 -9.04 12.07 17.19
C LYS A 34 -7.80 12.83 16.68
N PRO A 35 -6.77 13.03 17.53
CA PRO A 35 -5.50 13.61 17.08
C PRO A 35 -4.79 12.69 16.07
N ILE A 36 -4.10 13.28 15.07
CA ILE A 36 -3.39 12.47 14.07
C ILE A 36 -2.26 11.65 14.70
N ALA A 37 -1.64 12.14 15.77
CA ALA A 37 -0.62 11.40 16.53
C ALA A 37 -1.18 10.11 17.14
N SER A 38 -2.44 10.12 17.58
CA SER A 38 -3.11 8.92 18.09
C SER A 38 -3.40 7.94 16.96
N TRP A 39 -3.85 8.43 15.81
CA TRP A 39 -4.05 7.62 14.60
C TRP A 39 -2.74 7.00 14.11
N LEU A 40 -1.66 7.78 14.04
CA LEU A 40 -0.35 7.31 13.60
C LEU A 40 0.23 6.26 14.56
N LYS A 41 -0.01 6.41 15.86
CA LYS A 41 0.40 5.42 16.87
C LYS A 41 -0.41 4.13 16.78
N GLU A 42 -1.70 4.22 16.45
CA GLU A 42 -2.54 3.06 16.15
C GLU A 42 -2.09 2.35 14.86
N PHE A 43 -1.69 3.10 13.82
CA PHE A 43 -1.21 2.56 12.55
C PHE A 43 0.23 2.00 12.62
N GLN A 44 1.06 2.57 13.49
CA GLN A 44 2.40 2.05 13.79
C GLN A 44 2.36 0.80 14.68
N GLN A 45 1.19 0.44 15.23
CA GLN A 45 1.08 -0.88 15.83
C GLN A 45 1.24 -1.93 14.73
N PRO A 46 2.15 -2.91 14.90
CA PRO A 46 2.18 -4.06 14.00
C PRO A 46 0.77 -4.65 13.93
N PRO A 47 0.31 -5.12 12.75
CA PRO A 47 -1.06 -5.58 12.55
C PRO A 47 -1.41 -6.48 13.72
N ARG A 48 -2.39 -6.01 14.50
CA ARG A 48 -2.86 -6.58 15.77
C ARG A 48 -2.74 -8.10 15.69
N LYS A 49 -1.84 -8.69 16.49
CA LYS A 49 -1.69 -10.14 16.56
C LYS A 49 -3.08 -10.73 16.73
N LEU A 50 -3.50 -11.49 15.72
CA LEU A 50 -4.76 -12.20 15.69
C LEU A 50 -4.91 -13.04 16.96
N PRO A 51 -6.15 -13.27 17.45
CA PRO A 51 -6.39 -14.10 18.62
C PRO A 51 -5.66 -15.45 18.47
N PRO A 52 -5.07 -16.00 19.55
CA PRO A 52 -4.40 -17.29 19.52
C PRO A 52 -5.46 -18.38 19.28
N GLY A 53 -5.75 -18.66 18.02
CA GLY A 53 -6.85 -19.54 17.61
C GLY A 53 -7.28 -19.37 16.15
N GLY A 54 -6.85 -18.30 15.47
CA GLY A 54 -6.97 -18.16 14.02
C GLY A 54 -5.57 -18.21 13.41
N GLN A 55 -5.33 -19.18 12.56
CA GLN A 55 -4.09 -19.42 11.85
C GLN A 55 -3.53 -18.11 11.27
N GLN A 56 -2.23 -17.90 11.44
CA GLN A 56 -1.49 -17.04 10.53
C GLN A 56 -1.69 -17.66 9.14
N GLU A 57 -2.62 -17.13 8.34
CA GLU A 57 -2.46 -17.35 6.91
C GLU A 57 -1.20 -16.55 6.55
N PRO A 58 -0.07 -17.20 6.15
CA PRO A 58 0.77 -16.54 5.16
C PRO A 58 -0.18 -16.06 4.07
N LEU A 59 0.15 -14.97 3.38
CA LEU A 59 -0.43 -14.75 2.06
C LEU A 59 -0.05 -15.99 1.24
N SER A 60 -0.82 -17.06 1.37
CA SER A 60 -0.84 -18.19 0.49
C SER A 60 -1.15 -17.48 -0.80
N ALA A 61 -0.11 -17.29 -1.60
CA ALA A 61 -0.24 -17.08 -3.02
C ALA A 61 -1.41 -17.97 -3.38
N SER A 62 -2.56 -17.32 -3.61
CA SER A 62 -3.84 -17.98 -3.76
C SER A 62 -3.51 -19.13 -4.66
N VAL A 63 -3.59 -20.36 -4.13
CA VAL A 63 -3.33 -21.54 -4.92
C VAL A 63 -4.55 -21.57 -5.80
N LEU A 64 -4.53 -20.75 -6.86
CA LEU A 64 -5.48 -20.77 -7.92
C LEU A 64 -5.45 -22.24 -8.30
N SER A 65 -6.55 -22.96 -8.02
CA SER A 65 -6.70 -24.33 -8.49
C SER A 65 -6.31 -24.31 -9.96
N LEU A 66 -5.64 -25.36 -10.43
CA LEU A 66 -5.22 -25.46 -11.82
C LEU A 66 -6.37 -25.07 -12.76
N GLU A 67 -7.58 -25.55 -12.44
CA GLU A 67 -8.84 -25.23 -13.14
C GLU A 67 -9.15 -23.73 -13.19
N SER A 68 -8.94 -23.01 -12.09
CA SER A 68 -9.13 -21.56 -12.04
C SER A 68 -8.10 -20.81 -12.88
N ALA A 69 -6.86 -21.31 -12.97
CA ALA A 69 -5.84 -20.71 -13.83
C ALA A 69 -6.18 -20.90 -15.32
N TYR A 70 -6.65 -22.09 -15.72
CA TYR A 70 -7.15 -22.34 -17.07
C TYR A 70 -8.42 -21.54 -17.38
N ALA A 71 -9.32 -21.36 -16.41
CA ALA A 71 -10.51 -20.53 -16.55
C ALA A 71 -10.18 -19.04 -16.75
N VAL A 72 -9.17 -18.49 -16.05
CA VAL A 72 -8.67 -17.13 -16.27
C VAL A 72 -8.12 -16.97 -17.69
N LEU A 73 -7.43 -17.99 -18.19
CA LEU A 73 -6.98 -18.03 -19.57
C LEU A 73 -8.10 -18.37 -20.56
N GLY A 74 -9.33 -18.69 -20.12
CA GLY A 74 -10.43 -19.08 -21.00
C GLY A 74 -10.17 -20.36 -21.80
N LEU A 75 -9.32 -21.26 -21.28
CA LEU A 75 -8.91 -22.50 -21.93
C LEU A 75 -9.38 -23.72 -21.13
N PRO A 76 -9.57 -24.88 -21.78
CA PRO A 76 -9.78 -26.13 -21.07
C PRO A 76 -8.49 -26.58 -20.36
N PRO A 77 -8.58 -27.40 -19.30
CA PRO A 77 -7.41 -27.97 -18.62
C PRO A 77 -6.61 -28.95 -19.50
N THR A 78 -7.16 -29.35 -20.65
CA THR A 78 -6.50 -30.18 -21.66
C THR A 78 -5.78 -29.39 -22.75
N ALA A 79 -5.76 -28.05 -22.65
CA ALA A 79 -5.15 -27.19 -23.66
C ALA A 79 -3.64 -27.42 -23.78
N THR A 80 -3.11 -27.36 -25.00
CA THR A 80 -1.67 -27.53 -25.22
C THR A 80 -0.90 -26.27 -24.83
N GLN A 81 0.41 -26.42 -24.65
CA GLN A 81 1.27 -25.30 -24.27
C GLN A 81 1.23 -24.15 -25.31
N GLU A 82 1.13 -24.48 -26.60
CA GLU A 82 1.03 -23.50 -27.67
C GLU A 82 -0.27 -22.70 -27.61
N GLU A 83 -1.37 -23.33 -27.21
CA GLU A 83 -2.67 -22.68 -27.04
C GLU A 83 -2.67 -21.73 -25.84
N ILE A 84 -2.05 -22.16 -24.74
CA ILE A 84 -1.82 -21.33 -23.55
C ILE A 84 -1.05 -20.07 -23.92
N GLU A 85 0.09 -20.19 -24.58
CA GLU A 85 0.90 -19.05 -24.97
C GLU A 85 0.17 -18.11 -25.93
N ARG A 86 -0.53 -18.68 -26.91
CA ARG A 86 -1.29 -17.90 -27.89
C ARG A 86 -2.38 -17.08 -27.22
N ASN A 87 -3.12 -17.68 -26.30
CA ASN A 87 -4.22 -16.97 -25.65
C ASN A 87 -3.72 -15.96 -24.61
N TYR A 88 -2.65 -16.28 -23.88
CA TYR A 88 -1.99 -15.33 -23.00
C TYR A 88 -1.53 -14.07 -23.75
N LYS A 89 -0.85 -14.24 -24.90
CA LYS A 89 -0.41 -13.10 -25.74
C LYS A 89 -1.58 -12.21 -26.18
N ARG A 90 -2.72 -12.80 -26.52
CA ARG A 90 -3.94 -12.05 -26.87
C ARG A 90 -4.49 -11.26 -25.68
N LEU A 91 -4.63 -11.90 -24.52
CA LEU A 91 -5.10 -11.25 -23.30
C LEU A 91 -4.15 -10.12 -22.86
N ALA A 92 -2.84 -10.33 -22.96
CA ALA A 92 -1.83 -9.33 -22.62
C ALA A 92 -1.92 -8.07 -23.46
N VAL A 93 -2.33 -8.16 -24.73
CA VAL A 93 -2.53 -6.98 -25.60
C VAL A 93 -3.81 -6.22 -25.20
N VAL A 94 -4.87 -6.93 -24.83
CA VAL A 94 -6.17 -6.34 -24.45
C VAL A 94 -6.08 -5.67 -23.07
N PHE A 95 -5.45 -6.34 -22.11
CA PHE A 95 -5.34 -5.88 -20.72
C PHE A 95 -3.98 -5.23 -20.41
N HIS A 96 -3.26 -4.77 -21.44
CA HIS A 96 -1.97 -4.13 -21.21
C HIS A 96 -2.16 -2.84 -20.39
N PRO A 97 -1.45 -2.66 -19.26
CA PRO A 97 -1.67 -1.52 -18.36
C PRO A 97 -1.38 -0.16 -19.01
N ASP A 98 -0.52 -0.13 -20.03
CA ASP A 98 -0.19 1.08 -20.80
C ASP A 98 -1.29 1.49 -21.80
N LYS A 99 -2.27 0.61 -22.07
CA LYS A 99 -3.36 0.85 -23.02
C LYS A 99 -4.73 1.09 -22.35
N GLY A 100 -4.77 1.10 -21.02
CA GLY A 100 -5.97 1.28 -20.20
C GLY A 100 -6.09 2.68 -19.61
#